data_AF-A0A7G1KGC7-F1
#
_entry.id   AF-A0A7G1KGC7-F1
#
_cell.length_a   1.000
_cell.length_b   1.000
_cell.length_c   1.000
_cell.angle_alpha   90.00
_cell.angle_beta   90.00
_cell.angle_gamma   90.00
#
_symmetry.space_group_name_H-M   'P 1'
#
loop_
_entity.id
_entity.type
_entity.pdbx_description
1 polymer ?
#
loop_
_entity_poly.entity_id
_entity_poly.type
_entity_poly.pdbx_seq_one_letter_code
_entity_poly.pdbx_strand_id
1 'polypeptide(L)'
;MMTRNSHRWEPTGEADMVELQDLASGRAVQLVRPAADELPGELLADTEELVFRWASLGTHAQAEAELGDLHPPSTLLALSWLCALWAVVCETRLGKSAGDIIRDLDYRGGWRKIRTDEEAHIWNGLTQRVRLGALAALTEDPRAVESYYRACTDPPDIGPALVRHTLIHLDAFSQDMQLHDLQARGLAATLVAHTDPLPGPRRRLCFRPSHPL
;
A
#
# COMPACT_ATOMS: atom_id res chain seq x y z
N MET A 1 2.68 27.37 -11.81
CA MET A 1 2.18 26.05 -12.26
C MET A 1 0.99 25.73 -11.39
N MET A 2 -0.24 25.88 -11.90
CA MET A 2 -1.44 25.58 -11.11
C MET A 2 -1.50 24.06 -10.90
N THR A 3 -1.37 23.61 -9.65
CA THR A 3 -1.73 22.25 -9.25
C THR A 3 -3.21 22.07 -9.54
N ARG A 4 -3.54 21.48 -10.70
CA ARG A 4 -4.86 20.91 -10.89
C ARG A 4 -4.94 19.78 -9.88
N ASN A 5 -5.73 19.96 -8.82
CA ASN A 5 -6.07 18.88 -7.91
C ASN A 5 -6.73 17.79 -8.76
N SER A 6 -5.96 16.76 -9.12
CA SER A 6 -6.43 15.64 -9.92
C SER A 6 -7.45 14.80 -9.17
N HIS A 7 -7.46 14.93 -7.85
CA HIS A 7 -8.41 14.25 -6.98
C HIS A 7 -9.19 15.20 -6.09
N ARG A 8 -10.36 14.72 -5.67
CA ARG A 8 -11.19 15.32 -4.63
C ARG A 8 -11.61 14.25 -3.61
N TRP A 9 -11.59 14.62 -2.34
CA TRP A 9 -12.08 13.79 -1.24
C TRP A 9 -13.48 14.29 -0.85
N GLU A 10 -14.47 13.40 -0.86
CA GLU A 10 -15.87 13.71 -0.57
C GLU A 10 -16.37 12.81 0.57
N PRO A 11 -17.02 13.37 1.62
CA PRO A 11 -17.65 12.57 2.66
C PRO A 11 -18.77 11.71 2.09
N THR A 12 -18.86 10.44 2.52
CA THR A 12 -19.93 9.53 2.07
C THR A 12 -21.17 9.54 2.98
N GLY A 13 -21.11 10.29 4.09
CA GLY A 13 -22.11 10.26 5.17
C GLY A 13 -21.87 9.18 6.22
N GLU A 14 -20.91 8.28 5.99
CA GLU A 14 -20.47 7.24 6.91
C GLU A 14 -19.14 7.67 7.54
N ALA A 15 -18.99 7.46 8.85
CA ALA A 15 -17.87 8.03 9.61
C ALA A 15 -16.52 7.41 9.24
N ASP A 16 -16.47 6.12 8.90
CA ASP A 16 -15.25 5.38 8.51
C ASP A 16 -14.93 5.41 7.02
N MET A 17 -15.73 6.13 6.21
CA MET A 17 -15.65 6.00 4.76
C MET A 17 -15.63 7.34 4.04
N VAL A 18 -14.67 7.49 3.13
CA VAL A 18 -14.53 8.65 2.25
C VAL A 18 -14.54 8.20 0.80
N GLU A 19 -15.03 9.06 -0.09
CA GLU A 19 -14.92 8.86 -1.53
C GLU A 19 -13.75 9.67 -2.08
N LEU A 20 -12.88 9.00 -2.84
CA LEU A 20 -11.82 9.64 -3.61
C LEU A 20 -12.26 9.69 -5.08
N GLN A 21 -12.45 10.89 -5.61
CA GLN A 21 -12.84 11.14 -6.99
C GLN A 21 -11.61 11.53 -7.81
N ASP A 22 -11.30 10.81 -8.88
CA ASP A 22 -10.31 11.23 -9.89
C ASP A 22 -11.03 12.06 -10.97
N LEU A 23 -10.75 13.37 -10.96
CA LEU A 23 -11.41 14.35 -11.82
C LEU A 23 -10.95 14.27 -13.29
N ALA A 24 -9.83 13.58 -13.55
CA ALA A 24 -9.30 13.43 -14.90
C ALA A 24 -9.99 12.27 -15.65
N SER A 25 -10.24 11.15 -14.98
CA SER A 25 -10.91 9.98 -15.55
C SER A 25 -12.44 10.00 -15.38
N GLY A 26 -12.96 10.82 -14.46
CA GLY A 26 -14.39 10.84 -14.13
C GLY A 26 -14.82 9.60 -13.35
N ARG A 27 -13.92 9.01 -12.55
CA ARG A 27 -14.18 7.82 -11.73
C ARG A 27 -13.94 8.13 -10.26
N ALA A 28 -14.59 7.39 -9.39
CA ALA A 28 -14.40 7.46 -7.96
C ALA A 28 -14.18 6.09 -7.35
N VAL A 29 -13.71 6.09 -6.10
CA VAL A 29 -13.63 4.91 -5.27
C VAL A 29 -13.95 5.25 -3.83
N GLN A 30 -14.68 4.33 -3.18
CA GLN A 30 -14.95 4.41 -1.75
C GLN A 30 -13.86 3.69 -0.97
N LEU A 31 -13.26 4.41 -0.04
CA LEU A 31 -12.18 3.96 0.82
C LEU A 31 -12.69 3.93 2.26
N VAL A 32 -12.63 2.75 2.87
CA VAL A 32 -13.02 2.53 4.26
C VAL A 32 -11.75 2.40 5.10
N ARG A 33 -11.70 3.13 6.22
CA ARG A 33 -10.62 3.04 7.19
C ARG A 33 -10.59 1.63 7.81
N PRO A 34 -9.40 1.00 7.95
CA PRO A 34 -9.28 -0.25 8.69
C PRO A 34 -9.80 -0.15 10.12
N ALA A 35 -10.21 -1.28 10.68
CA ALA A 35 -10.56 -1.33 12.11
C ALA A 35 -9.33 -0.99 12.95
N ALA A 36 -9.51 -0.19 14.01
CA ALA A 36 -8.40 0.33 14.80
C ALA A 36 -7.61 -0.76 15.54
N ASP A 37 -8.23 -1.89 15.83
CA ASP A 37 -7.61 -3.08 16.43
C ASP A 37 -6.87 -3.96 15.42
N GLU A 38 -7.22 -3.89 14.13
CA GLU A 38 -6.52 -4.58 13.04
C GLU A 38 -5.32 -3.77 12.55
N LEU A 39 -5.53 -2.48 12.25
CA LEU A 39 -4.53 -1.59 11.70
C LEU A 39 -4.80 -0.14 12.16
N PRO A 40 -4.12 0.31 13.24
CA PRO A 40 -4.27 1.68 13.74
C PRO A 40 -3.96 2.72 12.66
N GLY A 41 -4.76 3.79 12.62
CA GLY A 41 -4.57 4.88 11.64
C GLY A 41 -3.22 5.60 11.77
N GLU A 42 -2.71 5.73 13.01
CA GLU A 42 -1.38 6.30 13.27
C GLU A 42 -0.28 5.43 12.66
N LEU A 43 -0.31 4.10 12.92
CA LEU A 43 0.62 3.16 12.30
C LEU A 43 0.59 3.23 10.77
N LEU A 44 -0.60 3.39 10.19
CA LEU A 44 -0.75 3.49 8.75
C LEU A 44 -0.12 4.78 8.19
N ALA A 45 -0.34 5.92 8.84
CA ALA A 45 0.27 7.19 8.45
C ALA A 45 1.79 7.18 8.65
N ASP A 46 2.28 6.66 9.77
CA ASP A 46 3.71 6.53 10.07
C ASP A 46 4.41 5.60 9.08
N THR A 47 3.75 4.51 8.68
CA THR A 47 4.27 3.59 7.66
C THR A 47 4.32 4.25 6.29
N GLU A 48 3.32 5.05 5.93
CA GLU A 48 3.34 5.84 4.68
C GLU A 48 4.53 6.80 4.68
N GLU A 49 4.73 7.54 5.78
CA GLU A 49 5.89 8.42 5.94
C GLU A 49 7.22 7.65 5.83
N LEU A 50 7.32 6.47 6.46
CA LEU A 50 8.49 5.60 6.38
C LEU A 50 8.86 5.26 4.94
N VAL A 51 7.89 4.93 4.07
CA VAL A 51 8.18 4.64 2.64
C VAL A 51 8.96 5.79 2.01
N PHE A 52 8.50 7.02 2.23
CA PHE A 52 9.10 8.20 1.64
C PHE A 52 10.41 8.62 2.29
N ARG A 53 10.55 8.48 3.61
CA ARG A 53 11.82 8.72 4.31
C ARG A 53 12.88 7.69 3.89
N TRP A 54 12.48 6.43 3.71
CA TRP A 54 13.34 5.36 3.28
C TRP A 54 13.81 5.54 1.83
N ALA A 55 12.93 5.97 0.92
CA ALA A 55 13.30 6.23 -0.48
C ALA A 55 14.17 7.49 -0.68
N SER A 56 14.11 8.46 0.24
CA SER A 56 14.81 9.73 0.11
C SER A 56 16.30 9.63 0.48
N LEU A 57 17.19 10.06 -0.42
CA LEU A 57 18.65 10.02 -0.22
C LEU A 57 19.12 10.72 1.07
N GLY A 58 18.44 11.78 1.49
CA GLY A 58 18.81 12.54 2.69
C GLY A 58 18.41 11.87 4.01
N THR A 59 17.44 10.96 3.97
CA THR A 59 16.84 10.32 5.15
C THR A 59 16.97 8.80 5.15
N HIS A 60 17.43 8.21 4.04
CA HIS A 60 17.53 6.75 3.84
C HIS A 60 18.30 6.06 4.95
N ALA A 61 19.50 6.53 5.30
CA ALA A 61 20.34 5.88 6.31
C ALA A 61 19.68 5.86 7.70
N GLN A 62 18.95 6.93 8.05
CA GLN A 62 18.22 7.00 9.30
C GLN A 62 17.01 6.06 9.28
N ALA A 63 16.19 6.12 8.23
CA ALA A 63 15.03 5.24 8.07
C ALA A 63 15.41 3.75 8.00
N GLU A 64 16.55 3.44 7.39
CA GLU A 64 17.10 2.07 7.31
C GLU A 64 17.49 1.55 8.70
N ALA A 65 18.08 2.39 9.55
CA ALA A 65 18.45 2.03 10.92
C ALA A 65 17.20 1.77 11.78
N GLU A 66 16.13 2.54 11.58
CA GLU A 66 14.85 2.39 12.28
C GLU A 66 14.17 1.04 11.97
N LEU A 67 14.46 0.39 10.83
CA LEU A 67 13.85 -0.89 10.45
C LEU A 67 14.12 -2.01 11.47
N GLY A 68 15.23 -1.94 12.21
CA GLY A 68 15.57 -2.93 13.24
C GLY A 68 14.65 -2.90 14.46
N ASP A 69 13.99 -1.77 14.72
CA ASP A 69 13.10 -1.57 15.87
C ASP A 69 11.63 -1.81 15.53
N LEU A 70 11.31 -2.00 14.24
CA LEU A 70 9.95 -2.24 13.78
C LEU A 70 9.48 -3.65 14.12
N HIS A 71 8.19 -3.77 14.45
CA HIS A 71 7.54 -5.08 14.59
C HIS A 71 7.10 -5.58 13.20
N PRO A 72 7.80 -6.56 12.59
CA PRO A 72 7.63 -6.86 11.17
C PRO A 72 6.20 -7.22 10.77
N PRO A 73 5.43 -8.04 11.53
CA PRO A 73 4.06 -8.37 11.14
C PRO A 73 3.12 -7.18 10.97
N SER A 74 3.16 -6.20 11.88
CA SER A 74 2.27 -5.03 11.83
C SER A 74 2.72 -4.03 10.76
N THR A 75 4.04 -3.85 10.59
CA THR A 75 4.59 -3.04 9.50
C THR A 75 4.26 -3.65 8.13
N LEU A 76 4.39 -4.97 7.97
CA LEU A 76 4.05 -5.66 6.71
C LEU A 76 2.56 -5.60 6.38
N LEU A 77 1.70 -5.67 7.39
CA LEU A 77 0.26 -5.44 7.23
C LEU A 77 -0.02 -4.01 6.72
N ALA A 78 0.59 -3.01 7.36
CA ALA A 78 0.46 -1.61 6.95
C ALA A 78 0.97 -1.37 5.51
N LEU A 79 2.16 -1.88 5.18
CA LEU A 79 2.74 -1.77 3.84
C LEU A 79 1.89 -2.47 2.77
N SER A 80 1.33 -3.64 3.08
CA SER A 80 0.42 -4.36 2.19
C SER A 80 -0.86 -3.58 1.94
N TRP A 81 -1.41 -2.96 2.99
CA TRP A 81 -2.59 -2.12 2.88
C TRP A 81 -2.31 -0.87 2.03
N LEU A 82 -1.15 -0.21 2.22
CA LEU A 82 -0.72 0.92 1.37
C LEU A 82 -0.60 0.51 -0.10
N CYS A 83 -0.04 -0.67 -0.37
CA CYS A 83 0.06 -1.22 -1.71
C CYS A 83 -1.33 -1.39 -2.36
N ALA A 84 -2.29 -1.95 -1.61
CA ALA A 84 -3.67 -2.10 -2.07
C ALA A 84 -4.35 -0.74 -2.31
N LEU A 85 -4.20 0.21 -1.39
CA LEU A 85 -4.72 1.57 -1.54
C LEU A 85 -4.20 2.21 -2.83
N TRP A 86 -2.88 2.17 -3.07
CA TRP A 86 -2.29 2.78 -4.25
C TRP A 86 -2.72 2.11 -5.55
N ALA A 87 -2.91 0.78 -5.54
CA ALA A 87 -3.48 0.06 -6.68
C ALA A 87 -4.93 0.47 -6.97
N VAL A 88 -5.73 0.72 -5.94
CA VAL A 88 -7.11 1.19 -6.08
C VAL A 88 -7.17 2.64 -6.58
N VAL A 89 -6.27 3.51 -6.12
CA VAL A 89 -6.13 4.87 -6.68
C VAL A 89 -5.65 4.83 -8.12
N CYS A 90 -4.75 3.91 -8.49
CA CYS A 90 -4.36 3.72 -9.89
C CYS A 90 -5.53 3.18 -10.74
N GLU A 91 -6.38 2.31 -10.19
CA GLU A 91 -7.55 1.78 -10.88
C GLU A 91 -8.49 2.91 -11.32
N THR A 92 -8.72 3.92 -10.48
CA THR A 92 -9.58 5.07 -10.84
C THR A 92 -9.01 5.84 -12.03
N ARG A 93 -7.68 5.99 -12.14
CA ARG A 93 -7.05 6.72 -13.23
C ARG A 93 -6.90 5.91 -14.51
N LEU A 94 -6.43 4.67 -14.38
CA LEU A 94 -6.02 3.84 -15.52
C LEU A 94 -7.15 2.97 -16.06
N GLY A 95 -8.18 2.75 -15.24
CA GLY A 95 -9.27 1.83 -15.53
C GLY A 95 -8.90 0.36 -15.61
N LYS A 96 -7.67 0.01 -15.23
CA LYS A 96 -7.19 -1.36 -15.03
C LYS A 96 -7.50 -1.80 -13.60
N SER A 97 -7.94 -3.04 -13.40
CA SER A 97 -8.30 -3.53 -12.06
C SER A 97 -7.12 -3.45 -11.09
N ALA A 98 -7.37 -3.07 -9.84
CA ALA A 98 -6.35 -3.01 -8.78
C ALA A 98 -5.64 -4.35 -8.61
N GLY A 99 -6.38 -5.46 -8.74
CA GLY A 99 -5.80 -6.81 -8.69
C GLY A 99 -4.78 -7.07 -9.81
N ASP A 100 -5.04 -6.59 -11.03
CA ASP A 100 -4.09 -6.73 -12.14
C ASP A 100 -2.91 -5.76 -12.02
N ILE A 101 -3.13 -4.57 -11.46
CA ILE A 101 -2.03 -3.66 -11.10
C ILE A 101 -1.10 -4.33 -10.08
N ILE A 102 -1.65 -4.94 -9.03
CA ILE A 102 -0.87 -5.66 -8.01
C ILE A 102 -0.13 -6.85 -8.60
N ARG A 103 -0.76 -7.67 -9.46
CA ARG A 103 -0.10 -8.82 -10.08
C ARG A 103 1.08 -8.43 -10.96
N ASP A 104 1.01 -7.25 -11.57
CA ASP A 104 2.05 -6.73 -12.45
C ASP A 104 3.14 -5.94 -11.72
N LEU A 105 3.01 -5.71 -10.40
CA LEU A 105 4.03 -5.03 -9.58
C LEU A 105 5.38 -5.70 -9.72
N ASP A 106 6.32 -5.04 -10.37
CA ASP A 106 7.69 -5.47 -10.50
C ASP A 106 8.61 -4.27 -10.35
N TYR A 107 9.81 -4.51 -9.83
CA TYR A 107 10.81 -3.47 -9.65
C TYR A 107 11.98 -3.72 -10.61
N ARG A 108 12.32 -2.68 -11.38
CA ARG A 108 13.36 -2.72 -12.42
C ARG A 108 14.51 -1.72 -12.21
N GLY A 109 14.56 -1.08 -11.03
CA GLY A 109 15.57 -0.08 -10.71
C GLY A 109 16.86 -0.64 -10.09
N GLY A 110 17.72 0.25 -9.62
CA GLY A 110 19.08 -0.07 -9.15
C GLY A 110 19.16 -0.88 -7.84
N TRP A 111 18.07 -1.01 -7.07
CA TRP A 111 18.03 -1.89 -5.90
C TRP A 111 18.02 -3.38 -6.29
N ARG A 112 17.61 -3.72 -7.51
CA ARG A 112 17.60 -5.09 -8.03
C ARG A 112 18.99 -5.46 -8.55
N LYS A 113 19.81 -6.03 -7.67
CA LYS A 113 21.17 -6.50 -7.99
C LYS A 113 21.18 -8.02 -8.03
N ILE A 114 20.87 -8.58 -9.20
CA ILE A 114 20.85 -10.04 -9.42
C ILE A 114 22.08 -10.42 -10.25
N ARG A 115 22.91 -11.29 -9.69
CA ARG A 115 24.15 -11.83 -10.28
C ARG A 115 24.11 -13.35 -10.38
N THR A 116 23.29 -14.02 -9.57
CA THR A 116 23.12 -15.47 -9.57
C THR A 116 21.65 -15.87 -9.72
N ASP A 117 21.41 -17.12 -10.13
CA ASP A 117 20.06 -17.69 -10.21
C ASP A 117 19.39 -17.78 -8.84
N GLU A 118 20.18 -17.99 -7.78
CA GLU A 118 19.69 -18.01 -6.40
C GLU A 118 19.19 -16.64 -5.96
N GLU A 119 19.94 -15.56 -6.24
CA GLU A 119 19.51 -14.19 -5.98
C GLU A 119 18.22 -13.86 -6.77
N ALA A 120 18.11 -14.35 -8.00
CA ALA A 120 16.89 -14.21 -8.80
C ALA A 120 15.70 -14.94 -8.17
N HIS A 121 15.93 -16.15 -7.66
CA HIS A 121 14.90 -16.94 -6.99
C HIS A 121 14.40 -16.27 -5.71
N ILE A 122 15.32 -15.78 -4.86
CA ILE A 122 14.99 -15.04 -3.63
C ILE A 122 14.20 -13.77 -3.98
N TRP A 123 14.68 -12.98 -4.95
CA TRP A 123 14.01 -11.77 -5.40
C TRP A 123 12.57 -12.02 -5.85
N ASN A 124 12.39 -13.05 -6.69
CA ASN A 124 11.07 -13.44 -7.18
C ASN A 124 10.18 -13.92 -6.02
N GLY A 125 10.73 -14.74 -5.11
CA GLY A 125 10.03 -15.23 -3.93
C GLY A 125 9.57 -14.13 -2.99
N LEU A 126 10.38 -13.08 -2.77
CA LEU A 126 9.99 -11.92 -1.98
C LEU A 126 8.94 -11.06 -2.72
N THR A 127 9.11 -10.88 -4.04
CA THR A 127 8.15 -10.12 -4.86
C THR A 127 6.77 -10.77 -4.87
N GLN A 128 6.70 -12.10 -4.95
CA GLN A 128 5.41 -12.82 -4.85
C GLN A 128 4.76 -12.63 -3.47
N ARG A 129 5.54 -12.55 -2.39
CA ARG A 129 5.02 -12.26 -1.04
C ARG A 129 4.45 -10.85 -0.93
N VAL A 130 5.11 -9.86 -1.52
CA VAL A 130 4.58 -8.48 -1.61
C VAL A 130 3.22 -8.46 -2.32
N ARG A 131 3.13 -9.10 -3.48
CA ARG A 131 1.89 -9.21 -4.25
C ARG A 131 0.79 -9.94 -3.48
N LEU A 132 1.14 -11.04 -2.80
CA LEU A 132 0.21 -11.79 -1.96
C LEU A 132 -0.33 -10.92 -0.81
N GLY A 133 0.51 -10.15 -0.14
CA GLY A 133 0.10 -9.24 0.94
C GLY A 133 -0.85 -8.16 0.44
N ALA A 134 -0.50 -7.50 -0.67
CA ALA A 134 -1.35 -6.49 -1.28
C ALA A 134 -2.70 -7.08 -1.76
N LEU A 135 -2.71 -8.28 -2.34
CA LEU A 135 -3.96 -8.96 -2.71
C LEU A 135 -4.79 -9.35 -1.47
N ALA A 136 -4.15 -9.83 -0.40
CA ALA A 136 -4.84 -10.15 0.85
C ALA A 136 -5.47 -8.89 1.48
N ALA A 137 -4.79 -7.74 1.42
CA ALA A 137 -5.35 -6.47 1.87
C ALA A 137 -6.47 -5.95 0.94
N LEU A 138 -6.35 -6.17 -0.37
CA LEU A 138 -7.36 -5.74 -1.35
C LEU A 138 -8.66 -6.55 -1.23
N THR A 139 -8.57 -7.87 -1.09
CA THR A 139 -9.73 -8.76 -1.12
C THR A 139 -10.26 -9.13 0.26
N GLU A 140 -9.38 -9.09 1.26
CA GLU A 140 -9.64 -9.56 2.63
C GLU A 140 -10.16 -11.00 2.70
N ASP A 141 -9.85 -11.81 1.69
CA ASP A 141 -10.15 -13.24 1.70
C ASP A 141 -9.39 -13.89 2.87
N PRO A 142 -10.08 -14.51 3.85
CA PRO A 142 -9.42 -15.15 4.99
C PRO A 142 -8.32 -16.13 4.59
N ARG A 143 -8.46 -16.82 3.45
CA ARG A 143 -7.44 -17.75 2.95
C ARG A 143 -6.20 -17.03 2.45
N ALA A 144 -6.37 -15.88 1.79
CA ALA A 144 -5.27 -15.04 1.33
C ALA A 144 -4.55 -14.41 2.52
N VAL A 145 -5.29 -13.92 3.52
CA VAL A 145 -4.76 -13.36 4.77
C VAL A 145 -3.94 -14.41 5.53
N GLU A 146 -4.47 -15.62 5.71
CA GLU A 146 -3.74 -16.71 6.37
C GLU A 146 -2.48 -17.10 5.58
N SER A 147 -2.58 -17.19 4.25
CA SER A 147 -1.44 -17.52 3.38
C SER A 147 -0.36 -16.44 3.48
N TYR A 148 -0.74 -15.16 3.51
CA TYR A 148 0.20 -14.06 3.68
C TYR A 148 0.84 -14.08 5.06
N TYR A 149 0.07 -14.31 6.13
CA TYR A 149 0.61 -14.44 7.48
C TYR A 149 1.71 -15.49 7.55
N ARG A 150 1.46 -16.69 6.99
CA ARG A 150 2.48 -17.75 6.91
C ARG A 150 3.69 -17.33 6.09
N ALA A 151 3.47 -16.66 4.95
CA ALA A 151 4.55 -16.21 4.09
C ALA A 151 5.45 -15.13 4.72
N CYS A 152 4.94 -14.41 5.72
CA CYS A 152 5.65 -13.40 6.51
C CYS A 152 6.36 -13.96 7.75
N THR A 153 6.04 -15.19 8.16
CA THR A 153 6.60 -15.83 9.36
C THR A 153 7.45 -17.07 9.07
N ASP A 154 7.46 -17.55 7.81
CA ASP A 154 8.24 -18.70 7.37
C ASP A 154 9.14 -18.36 6.15
N PRO A 155 10.47 -18.41 6.29
CA PRO A 155 11.23 -18.74 7.52
C PRO A 155 11.14 -17.64 8.61
N PRO A 156 11.46 -17.93 9.89
CA PRO A 156 11.29 -16.99 11.01
C PRO A 156 11.99 -15.63 10.88
N ASP A 157 13.04 -15.55 10.06
CA ASP A 157 13.86 -14.37 9.82
C ASP A 157 13.47 -13.61 8.54
N ILE A 158 12.41 -14.02 7.84
CA ILE A 158 12.00 -13.42 6.57
C ILE A 158 11.45 -11.99 6.73
N GLY A 159 10.89 -11.66 7.91
CA GLY A 159 10.18 -10.41 8.17
C GLY A 159 10.98 -9.16 7.80
N PRO A 160 12.17 -8.92 8.38
CA PRO A 160 13.00 -7.75 8.05
C PRO A 160 13.38 -7.66 6.56
N ALA A 161 13.71 -8.80 5.93
CA ALA A 161 14.03 -8.84 4.51
C ALA A 161 12.79 -8.46 3.65
N LEU A 162 11.61 -8.95 4.04
CA LEU A 162 10.36 -8.65 3.36
C LEU A 162 9.92 -7.20 3.56
N VAL A 163 10.14 -6.60 4.74
CA VAL A 163 9.87 -5.16 4.98
C VAL A 163 10.70 -4.32 4.01
N ARG A 164 12.03 -4.53 3.97
CA ARG A 164 12.91 -3.81 3.04
C ARG A 164 12.50 -4.03 1.58
N HIS A 165 12.19 -5.28 1.20
CA HIS A 165 11.74 -5.60 -0.16
C HIS A 165 10.42 -4.90 -0.52
N THR A 166 9.49 -4.83 0.42
CA THR A 166 8.20 -4.13 0.22
C THR A 166 8.41 -2.62 0.07
N LEU A 167 9.32 -2.01 0.84
CA LEU A 167 9.69 -0.60 0.71
C LEU A 167 10.25 -0.27 -0.69
N ILE A 168 11.08 -1.15 -1.25
CA ILE A 168 11.60 -1.02 -2.63
C ILE A 168 10.45 -0.99 -3.66
N HIS A 169 9.48 -1.90 -3.52
CA HIS A 169 8.34 -1.96 -4.43
C HIS A 169 7.40 -0.77 -4.27
N LEU A 170 7.16 -0.30 -3.05
CA LEU A 170 6.35 0.89 -2.81
C LEU A 170 7.05 2.16 -3.32
N ASP A 171 8.37 2.30 -3.18
CA ASP A 171 9.10 3.41 -3.81
C ASP A 171 8.87 3.45 -5.33
N ALA A 172 9.11 2.34 -6.04
CA ALA A 172 8.85 2.30 -7.48
C ALA A 172 7.38 2.50 -7.83
N PHE A 173 6.45 1.92 -7.06
CA PHE A 173 5.04 2.10 -7.31
C PHE A 173 4.61 3.57 -7.16
N SER A 174 5.19 4.28 -6.19
CA SER A 174 4.97 5.72 -6.03
C SER A 174 5.50 6.54 -7.22
N GLN A 175 6.60 6.10 -7.84
CA GLN A 175 7.14 6.71 -9.06
C GLN A 175 6.24 6.43 -10.27
N ASP A 176 5.73 5.20 -10.41
CA ASP A 176 4.75 4.84 -11.44
C ASP A 176 3.46 5.65 -11.31
N MET A 177 2.97 5.87 -10.08
CA MET A 177 1.86 6.78 -9.81
C MET A 177 2.13 8.19 -10.31
N GLN A 178 3.34 8.73 -10.06
CA GLN A 178 3.73 10.06 -10.53
C GLN A 178 3.77 10.14 -12.06
N LEU A 179 4.20 9.09 -12.76
CA LEU A 179 4.15 9.01 -14.23
C LEU A 179 2.72 9.09 -14.79
N HIS A 180 1.71 8.84 -13.96
CA HIS A 180 0.30 8.95 -14.28
C HIS A 180 -0.40 10.16 -13.62
N ASP A 181 0.36 11.16 -13.16
CA ASP A 181 -0.14 12.35 -12.47
C ASP A 181 -0.95 12.03 -11.19
N LEU A 182 -0.56 10.97 -10.49
CA LEU A 182 -1.08 10.57 -9.18
C LEU A 182 -0.03 10.80 -8.11
N GLN A 183 -0.45 11.34 -6.97
CA GLN A 183 0.43 11.56 -5.82
C GLN A 183 0.18 10.45 -4.79
N ALA A 184 1.16 9.56 -4.62
CA ALA A 184 1.09 8.50 -3.62
C ALA A 184 1.19 9.05 -2.18
N ARG A 185 2.03 10.08 -1.97
CA ARG A 185 2.31 10.62 -0.65
C ARG A 185 1.11 11.32 -0.03
N GLY A 186 0.75 10.87 1.17
CA GLY A 186 -0.28 11.48 2.00
C GLY A 186 -1.67 10.92 1.75
N LEU A 187 -1.84 9.90 0.91
CA LEU A 187 -3.14 9.29 0.65
C LEU A 187 -3.67 8.63 1.92
N ALA A 188 -2.82 7.89 2.64
CA ALA A 188 -3.22 7.23 3.87
C ALA A 188 -3.46 8.23 5.01
N ALA A 189 -2.56 9.21 5.18
CA ALA A 189 -2.76 10.29 6.14
C ALA A 189 -4.07 11.08 5.87
N THR A 190 -4.38 11.34 4.59
CA THR A 190 -5.61 12.03 4.20
C THR A 190 -6.85 11.20 4.48
N LEU A 191 -6.82 9.89 4.21
CA LEU A 191 -7.91 8.97 4.60
C LEU A 191 -8.16 9.06 6.11
N VAL A 192 -7.12 8.93 6.93
CA VAL A 192 -7.22 9.00 8.39
C VAL A 192 -7.77 10.34 8.86
N ALA A 193 -7.43 11.44 8.19
CA ALA A 193 -7.93 12.77 8.52
C ALA A 193 -9.41 13.00 8.12
N HIS A 194 -9.92 12.26 7.13
CA HIS A 194 -11.31 12.39 6.65
C HIS A 194 -12.26 11.32 7.21
N THR A 195 -11.76 10.42 8.07
CA THR A 195 -12.55 9.30 8.61
C THR A 195 -12.31 9.09 10.09
N ASP A 196 -13.36 8.74 10.82
CA ASP A 196 -13.29 8.35 12.23
C ASP A 196 -13.20 6.82 12.37
N PRO A 197 -12.50 6.31 13.40
CA PRO A 197 -12.53 4.89 13.70
C PRO A 197 -13.94 4.48 14.18
N LEU A 198 -14.51 3.43 13.59
CA LEU A 198 -15.77 2.87 14.10
C LEU A 198 -15.53 2.04 15.37
N PRO A 199 -16.42 2.14 16.38
CA PRO A 199 -16.42 1.22 17.50
C PRO A 199 -16.97 -0.15 17.09
N GLY A 200 -16.19 -1.20 17.35
CA GLY A 200 -16.59 -2.59 17.11
C GLY A 200 -16.15 -3.14 15.75
N PRO A 201 -16.56 -4.37 15.41
CA PRO A 201 -16.05 -5.07 14.24
C PRO A 201 -16.46 -4.37 12.95
N ARG A 202 -15.51 -4.33 12.01
CA ARG A 202 -15.70 -3.74 10.69
C ARG A 202 -16.81 -4.45 9.93
N ARG A 203 -17.63 -3.66 9.24
CA ARG A 203 -18.83 -4.17 8.52
C ARG A 203 -18.63 -4.25 7.00
N ARG A 204 -17.52 -3.76 6.47
CA ARG A 204 -17.28 -3.52 5.04
C ARG A 204 -15.80 -3.72 4.70
N LEU A 205 -15.53 -4.14 3.47
CA LEU A 205 -14.17 -4.16 2.91
C LEU A 205 -13.58 -2.75 2.87
N CYS A 206 -12.25 -2.65 3.08
CA CYS A 206 -11.49 -1.40 3.03
C CYS A 206 -11.56 -0.74 1.65
N PHE A 207 -11.66 -1.55 0.60
CA PHE A 207 -11.64 -1.11 -0.78
C PHE A 207 -12.87 -1.59 -1.53
N ARG A 208 -13.53 -0.66 -2.22
CA ARG A 208 -14.59 -0.99 -3.17
C ARG A 208 -14.07 -0.83 -4.60
N PRO A 209 -14.59 -1.59 -5.57
CA PRO A 209 -14.29 -1.35 -6.98
C PRO A 209 -14.63 0.09 -7.36
N SER A 210 -13.84 0.68 -8.25
CA SER A 210 -14.12 2.04 -8.72
C SER A 210 -15.37 2.10 -9.60
N HIS A 211 -16.06 3.24 -9.55
CA HIS A 211 -17.31 3.51 -10.27
C HIS A 211 -17.22 4.84 -11.04
N PRO A 212 -18.01 5.04 -12.11
CA PRO A 212 -18.16 6.35 -12.76
C PRO A 212 -18.77 7.39 -11.81
N LEU A 213 -18.35 8.65 -11.96
CA LEU A 213 -18.96 9.82 -11.30
C LEU A 213 -20.36 10.16 -11.83
#